data_AF-K2EMF5-F1
#
_entry.id   AF-K2EMF5-F1
#
_cell.length_a   1.000
_cell.length_b   1.000
_cell.length_c   1.000
_cell.angle_alpha   90.00
_cell.angle_beta   90.00
_cell.angle_gamma   90.00
#
_symmetry.space_group_name_H-M   'P 1'
#
loop_
_entity.id
_entity.type
_entity.pdbx_description
1 polymer ?
#
loop_
_entity_poly.entity_id
_entity_poly.type
_entity_poly.pdbx_seq_one_letter_code
_entity_poly.pdbx_strand_id
1 'polypeptide(L)'
;MFFRGKSFRFAIRNNKMLFFAVTLLVIGTSLRIWNTSPFFYADASVKKTVATGSIKSPLFEQKDFLIKAKSGDATFAEQIMDNGLKDVEVIALEEILYEIVGEAPIKEMVPFISKRDEKVAAFLVGIAKKESSFGLASPLKDGKTCYNYWGYKGAGQRGTGMGYACFASAEEAIKVVGDRIEVLVNKNRNTPARMVDTWKCGTSCKGDPGAPSWVSTVALYFNKIVG
;
A
#
# COMPACT_ATOMS: atom_id res chain seq x y z
N MET A 1 65.60 -22.51 29.17
CA MET A 1 64.74 -22.61 27.97
C MET A 1 64.51 -21.19 27.45
N PHE A 2 65.16 -20.82 26.35
CA PHE A 2 65.16 -19.47 25.77
C PHE A 2 63.87 -19.24 24.97
N PHE A 3 63.14 -18.15 25.21
CA PHE A 3 62.25 -17.56 24.20
C PHE A 3 62.55 -16.07 24.03
N ARG A 4 62.84 -15.75 22.77
CA ARG A 4 63.53 -14.57 22.27
C ARG A 4 62.46 -13.59 21.76
N GLY A 5 62.34 -12.42 22.39
CA GLY A 5 61.43 -11.37 21.96
C GLY A 5 61.84 -10.82 20.59
N LYS A 6 60.93 -10.88 19.60
CA LYS A 6 61.06 -10.15 18.34
C LYS A 6 60.32 -8.82 18.48
N SER A 7 61.05 -7.71 18.51
CA SER A 7 60.44 -6.39 18.33
C SER A 7 60.22 -6.16 16.84
N PHE A 8 58.96 -5.94 16.46
CA PHE A 8 58.61 -5.49 15.12
C PHE A 8 58.76 -3.97 15.08
N ARG A 9 59.83 -3.49 14.47
CA ARG A 9 59.99 -2.07 14.09
C ARG A 9 59.26 -1.88 12.76
N PHE A 10 58.09 -1.25 12.79
CA PHE A 10 57.43 -0.77 11.57
C PHE A 10 58.07 0.56 11.18
N ALA A 11 58.93 0.54 10.17
CA ALA A 11 59.48 1.74 9.56
C ALA A 11 58.44 2.34 8.61
N ILE A 12 57.75 3.41 9.02
CA ILE A 12 56.83 4.15 8.15
C ILE A 12 57.67 5.05 7.23
N ARG A 13 58.01 4.51 6.06
CA ARG A 13 58.69 5.21 4.98
C ARG A 13 57.67 5.66 3.92
N ASN A 14 56.74 6.55 4.28
CA ASN A 14 56.05 7.46 3.36
C ASN A 14 54.97 8.29 4.08
N ASN A 15 55.27 9.54 4.42
CA ASN A 15 54.28 10.46 5.01
C ASN A 15 53.10 10.77 4.09
N LYS A 16 53.25 10.58 2.76
CA LYS A 16 52.16 10.81 1.79
C LYS A 16 51.01 9.80 1.96
N MET A 17 51.33 8.53 2.21
CA MET A 17 50.31 7.48 2.41
C MET A 17 49.54 7.68 3.72
N LEU A 18 50.22 8.12 4.78
CA LEU A 18 49.58 8.44 6.05
C LEU A 18 48.63 9.65 5.90
N PHE A 19 49.03 10.66 5.14
CA PHE A 19 48.18 11.82 4.83
C PHE A 19 46.91 11.42 4.07
N PHE A 20 47.01 10.58 3.04
CA PHE A 20 45.82 10.12 2.29
C PHE A 20 44.86 9.31 3.18
N ALA A 21 45.37 8.44 4.05
CA ALA A 21 44.53 7.67 4.96
C ALA A 21 43.78 8.56 5.98
N VAL A 22 44.45 9.58 6.52
CA VAL A 22 43.84 10.54 7.44
C VAL A 22 42.81 11.42 6.71
N THR A 23 43.08 11.82 5.47
CA THR A 23 42.16 12.68 4.70
C THR A 23 40.87 11.94 4.34
N LEU A 24 40.95 10.65 3.97
CA LEU A 24 39.77 9.83 3.69
C LEU A 24 38.90 9.60 4.95
N LEU A 25 39.51 9.47 6.13
CA LEU A 25 38.78 9.38 7.40
C LEU A 25 38.04 10.68 7.74
N VAL A 26 38.65 11.85 7.49
CA VAL A 26 38.01 13.16 7.74
C VAL A 26 36.86 13.43 6.77
N ILE A 27 36.99 13.06 5.49
CA ILE A 27 35.89 13.21 4.52
C ILE A 27 34.71 12.28 4.85
N GLY A 28 34.99 11.05 5.31
CA GLY A 28 33.96 10.10 5.71
C GLY A 28 33.15 10.52 6.95
N THR A 29 33.77 11.22 7.90
CA THR A 29 33.06 11.77 9.08
C THR A 29 32.32 13.06 8.76
N SER A 30 32.82 13.87 7.81
CA SER A 30 32.18 15.13 7.37
C SER A 30 30.85 14.91 6.65
N LEU A 31 30.71 13.80 5.89
CA LEU A 31 29.47 13.45 5.18
C LEU A 31 28.35 12.91 6.10
N ARG A 32 28.65 12.58 7.37
CA ARG A 32 27.62 12.17 8.34
C ARG A 32 26.94 13.32 9.07
N ILE A 33 27.45 14.55 8.96
CA ILE A 33 26.93 15.71 9.70
C ILE A 33 25.92 16.53 8.84
N TRP A 34 25.90 16.34 7.52
CA TRP A 34 25.02 17.08 6.60
C TRP A 34 23.69 16.37 6.30
N ASN A 35 23.41 15.22 6.94
CA ASN A 35 22.14 14.50 6.78
C ASN A 35 21.26 14.51 8.05
N THR A 36 21.54 15.42 8.99
CA THR A 36 20.61 15.76 10.07
C THR A 36 20.10 17.17 9.84
N SER A 37 19.15 17.32 8.91
CA SER A 37 18.25 18.46 8.95
C SER A 37 17.49 18.39 10.28
N PRO A 38 17.53 19.40 11.15
CA PRO A 38 16.61 19.46 12.27
C PRO A 38 15.21 19.61 11.68
N PHE A 39 14.38 18.57 11.83
CA PHE A 39 12.94 18.75 11.69
C PHE A 39 12.52 19.68 12.82
N PHE A 40 12.33 20.96 12.49
CA PHE A 40 11.60 21.88 13.33
C PHE A 40 10.15 21.36 13.40
N TYR A 41 9.82 20.66 14.49
CA TYR A 41 8.43 20.55 14.89
C TYR A 41 7.96 21.96 15.24
N ALA A 42 7.05 22.49 14.43
CA ALA A 42 6.20 23.58 14.87
C ALA A 42 5.34 23.03 16.01
N ASP A 43 5.76 23.31 17.24
CA ASP A 43 4.95 23.09 18.43
C ASP A 43 3.85 24.16 18.42
N ALA A 44 2.73 23.86 17.76
CA ALA A 44 1.53 24.68 17.85
C ALA A 44 0.94 24.48 19.25
N SER A 45 1.44 25.27 20.21
CA SER A 45 0.83 25.48 21.51
C SER A 45 -0.52 26.18 21.32
N VAL A 46 -1.57 25.41 20.99
CA VAL A 46 -2.94 25.91 21.02
C VAL A 46 -3.35 26.07 22.47
N LYS A 47 -3.33 27.34 22.89
CA LYS A 47 -3.99 27.88 24.06
C LYS A 47 -5.40 27.29 24.14
N LYS A 48 -5.64 26.48 25.18
CA LYS A 48 -6.94 25.89 25.51
C LYS A 48 -7.94 27.00 25.87
N THR A 49 -8.61 27.54 24.86
CA THR A 49 -9.89 28.21 25.05
C THR A 49 -10.95 27.19 24.66
N VAL A 50 -11.67 26.72 25.68
CA VAL A 50 -12.76 25.77 25.58
C VAL A 50 -13.87 26.40 24.74
N ALA A 51 -13.97 25.98 23.49
CA ALA A 51 -15.19 26.08 22.68
C ALA A 51 -15.41 24.69 22.08
N THR A 52 -16.32 23.95 22.68
CA THR A 52 -16.77 22.62 22.27
C THR A 52 -17.41 22.68 20.88
N GLY A 53 -16.70 22.21 19.87
CA GLY A 53 -17.21 22.01 18.51
C GLY A 53 -16.50 20.82 17.87
N SER A 54 -17.10 19.64 17.96
CA SER A 54 -16.62 18.41 17.34
C SER A 54 -16.76 18.52 15.82
N ILE A 55 -15.66 18.48 15.08
CA ILE A 55 -15.70 18.21 13.65
C ILE A 55 -16.01 16.72 13.50
N LYS A 56 -17.28 16.40 13.22
CA LYS A 56 -17.74 15.05 12.88
C LYS A 56 -17.63 14.86 11.37
N SER A 57 -17.07 13.73 10.93
CA SER A 57 -17.18 13.31 9.53
C SER A 57 -18.66 13.06 9.18
N PRO A 58 -19.14 13.47 7.99
CA PRO A 58 -20.55 13.34 7.59
C PRO A 58 -21.07 11.90 7.59
N LEU A 59 -20.16 10.92 7.51
CA LEU A 59 -20.44 9.48 7.61
C LEU A 59 -21.10 9.06 8.94
N PHE A 60 -20.88 9.79 10.04
CA PHE A 60 -21.37 9.42 11.37
C PHE A 60 -22.69 10.12 11.75
N GLU A 61 -22.99 11.26 11.15
CA GLU A 61 -24.20 12.04 11.43
C GLU A 61 -25.46 11.40 10.84
N GLN A 62 -25.31 10.70 9.70
CA GLN A 62 -26.41 9.97 9.06
C GLN A 62 -26.89 8.78 9.91
N LYS A 63 -26.00 8.15 10.68
CA LYS A 63 -26.34 7.01 11.54
C LYS A 63 -27.14 7.41 12.77
N ASP A 64 -26.84 8.58 13.34
CA ASP A 64 -27.55 9.14 14.49
C ASP A 64 -28.97 9.61 14.12
N PHE A 65 -29.17 10.09 12.88
CA PHE A 65 -30.49 10.47 12.36
C PHE A 65 -31.43 9.26 12.19
N LEU A 66 -30.90 8.15 11.66
CA LEU A 66 -31.66 6.91 11.44
C LEU A 66 -32.12 6.24 12.74
N ILE A 67 -31.38 6.41 13.83
CA ILE A 67 -31.77 5.89 15.15
C ILE A 67 -32.90 6.75 15.76
N LYS A 68 -32.89 8.07 15.51
CA LYS A 68 -33.93 9.00 16.01
C LYS A 68 -35.27 8.85 15.27
N ALA A 69 -35.26 8.48 14.00
CA ALA A 69 -36.48 8.21 13.22
C ALA A 69 -37.23 6.93 13.67
N LYS A 70 -36.55 6.00 14.36
CA LYS A 70 -37.15 4.75 14.85
C LYS A 70 -38.03 4.90 16.10
N SER A 71 -38.12 6.09 16.71
CA SER A 71 -38.82 6.30 17.99
C SER A 71 -40.10 7.13 17.90
N GLY A 72 -40.89 6.96 16.83
CA GLY A 72 -42.31 7.28 16.82
C GLY A 72 -42.72 8.42 15.89
N ASP A 73 -43.33 8.05 14.76
CA ASP A 73 -44.74 8.37 14.47
C ASP A 73 -45.16 7.56 13.22
N ALA A 74 -46.10 6.63 13.37
CA ALA A 74 -46.39 5.59 12.37
C ALA A 74 -47.06 6.13 11.09
N THR A 75 -47.49 7.39 11.07
CA THR A 75 -48.22 8.02 9.97
C THR A 75 -47.32 8.75 8.98
N PHE A 76 -46.06 9.04 9.33
CA PHE A 76 -45.06 9.58 8.39
C PHE A 76 -44.30 8.47 7.65
N ALA A 77 -44.24 7.27 8.25
CA ALA A 77 -43.56 6.11 7.69
C ALA A 77 -44.25 5.58 6.42
N GLU A 78 -45.59 5.57 6.36
CA GLU A 78 -46.31 5.09 5.17
C GLU A 78 -46.21 6.05 3.97
N GLN A 79 -46.07 7.37 4.20
CA GLN A 79 -45.89 8.33 3.10
C GLN A 79 -44.46 8.35 2.54
N ILE A 80 -43.46 7.90 3.30
CA ILE A 80 -42.08 7.75 2.82
C ILE A 80 -41.85 6.40 2.11
N MET A 81 -42.71 5.40 2.35
CA MET A 81 -42.49 4.05 1.85
C MET A 81 -42.78 3.82 0.36
N ASP A 82 -43.45 4.73 -0.35
CA ASP A 82 -43.74 4.55 -1.79
C ASP A 82 -42.82 5.34 -2.73
N ASN A 83 -42.16 6.40 -2.24
CA ASN A 83 -41.26 7.25 -3.06
C ASN A 83 -39.83 7.41 -2.50
N GLY A 84 -39.47 6.76 -1.39
CA GLY A 84 -38.18 6.94 -0.71
C GLY A 84 -37.21 5.75 -0.76
N LEU A 85 -37.49 4.70 -1.53
CA LEU A 85 -36.69 3.45 -1.57
C LEU A 85 -35.84 3.27 -2.83
N LYS A 86 -35.65 4.32 -3.64
CA LYS A 86 -34.77 4.27 -4.83
C LYS A 86 -33.47 5.07 -4.71
N ASP A 87 -33.35 5.92 -3.69
CA ASP A 87 -32.24 6.86 -3.55
C ASP A 87 -31.30 6.50 -2.39
N VAL A 88 -31.28 5.24 -1.97
CA VAL A 88 -30.14 4.70 -1.20
C VAL A 88 -29.01 4.43 -2.19
N GLU A 89 -28.35 5.53 -2.55
CA GLU A 89 -26.96 5.69 -2.99
C GLU A 89 -26.22 4.37 -3.29
N VAL A 90 -26.43 3.81 -4.48
CA VAL A 90 -25.47 2.88 -5.07
C VAL A 90 -24.27 3.73 -5.50
N ILE A 91 -23.35 4.02 -4.58
CA ILE A 91 -22.05 4.59 -4.96
C ILE A 91 -21.45 3.61 -5.96
N ALA A 92 -21.13 4.09 -7.16
CA ALA A 92 -20.52 3.23 -8.16
C ALA A 92 -19.18 2.73 -7.61
N LEU A 93 -18.90 1.42 -7.71
CA LEU A 93 -17.63 0.83 -7.28
C LEU A 93 -16.42 1.63 -7.76
N GLU A 94 -16.49 2.21 -8.96
CA GLU A 94 -15.46 3.08 -9.50
C GLU A 94 -15.15 4.32 -8.63
N GLU A 95 -16.17 4.99 -8.09
CA GLU A 95 -16.00 6.18 -7.22
C GLU A 95 -15.32 5.80 -5.90
N ILE A 96 -15.76 4.69 -5.29
CA ILE A 96 -15.12 4.13 -4.09
C ILE A 96 -13.64 3.84 -4.35
N LEU A 97 -13.34 3.24 -5.51
CA LEU A 97 -11.97 2.89 -5.87
C LEU A 97 -11.10 4.14 -6.07
N TYR A 98 -11.61 5.20 -6.71
CA TYR A 98 -10.89 6.47 -6.83
C TYR A 98 -10.57 7.09 -5.48
N GLU A 99 -11.53 7.10 -4.54
CA GLU A 99 -11.30 7.60 -3.18
C GLU A 99 -10.20 6.80 -2.46
N ILE A 100 -10.23 5.47 -2.60
CA ILE A 100 -9.28 4.58 -1.93
C ILE A 100 -7.85 4.74 -2.44
N VAL A 101 -7.67 4.88 -3.76
CA VAL A 101 -6.33 4.91 -4.38
C VAL A 101 -5.76 6.31 -4.49
N GLY A 102 -6.60 7.35 -4.48
CA GLY A 102 -6.20 8.74 -4.63
C GLY A 102 -5.38 8.97 -5.90
N GLU A 103 -4.31 9.78 -5.80
CA GLU A 103 -3.43 10.11 -6.92
C GLU A 103 -2.29 9.08 -7.15
N ALA A 104 -2.36 7.90 -6.52
CA ALA A 104 -1.34 6.88 -6.73
C ALA A 104 -1.37 6.35 -8.19
N PRO A 105 -0.26 5.80 -8.71
CA PRO A 105 -0.19 5.31 -10.10
C PRO A 105 -1.32 4.34 -10.50
N ILE A 106 -1.81 3.50 -9.57
CA ILE A 106 -2.95 2.61 -9.82
C ILE A 106 -4.25 3.32 -10.21
N LYS A 107 -4.38 4.63 -9.99
CA LYS A 107 -5.55 5.43 -10.40
C LYS A 107 -5.92 5.22 -11.86
N GLU A 108 -4.93 5.13 -12.75
CA GLU A 108 -5.13 4.89 -14.18
C GLU A 108 -5.79 3.52 -14.50
N MET A 109 -5.74 2.59 -13.55
CA MET A 109 -6.29 1.24 -13.68
C MET A 109 -7.72 1.12 -13.16
N VAL A 110 -8.19 2.12 -12.41
CA VAL A 110 -9.52 2.10 -11.76
C VAL A 110 -10.66 1.82 -12.75
N PRO A 111 -10.73 2.42 -13.97
CA PRO A 111 -11.78 2.12 -14.96
C PRO A 111 -11.84 0.67 -15.42
N PHE A 112 -10.77 -0.10 -15.23
CA PHE A 112 -10.71 -1.52 -15.55
C PHE A 112 -10.95 -2.39 -14.32
N ILE A 113 -10.50 -1.95 -13.14
CA ILE A 113 -10.74 -2.62 -11.86
C ILE A 113 -12.23 -2.60 -11.51
N SER A 114 -12.91 -1.45 -11.72
CA SER A 114 -14.33 -1.26 -11.39
C SER A 114 -15.29 -2.16 -12.18
N LYS A 115 -14.84 -2.72 -13.31
CA LYS A 115 -15.60 -3.65 -14.15
C LYS A 115 -15.51 -5.10 -13.69
N ARG A 116 -14.70 -5.40 -12.68
CA ARG A 116 -14.53 -6.75 -12.13
C ARG A 116 -15.53 -6.99 -10.99
N ASP A 117 -15.71 -8.25 -10.64
CA ASP A 117 -16.39 -8.62 -9.39
C ASP A 117 -15.78 -7.88 -8.19
N GLU A 118 -16.63 -7.46 -7.27
CA GLU A 118 -16.27 -6.63 -6.13
C GLU A 118 -15.13 -7.23 -5.29
N LYS A 119 -15.13 -8.55 -5.08
CA LYS A 119 -14.05 -9.24 -4.35
C LYS A 119 -12.76 -9.27 -5.16
N VAL A 120 -12.85 -9.43 -6.48
CA VAL A 120 -11.70 -9.36 -7.38
C VAL A 120 -11.09 -7.97 -7.35
N ALA A 121 -11.91 -6.92 -7.45
CA ALA A 121 -11.49 -5.53 -7.33
C ALA A 121 -10.82 -5.25 -5.97
N ALA A 122 -11.44 -5.72 -4.88
CA ALA A 122 -10.90 -5.62 -3.54
C ALA A 122 -9.52 -6.27 -3.38
N PHE A 123 -9.32 -7.47 -3.94
CA PHE A 123 -8.01 -8.13 -3.93
C PHE A 123 -6.99 -7.43 -4.83
N LEU A 124 -7.39 -6.94 -6.01
CA LEU A 124 -6.53 -6.14 -6.87
C LEU A 124 -5.99 -4.92 -6.11
N VAL A 125 -6.85 -4.16 -5.44
CA VAL A 125 -6.44 -2.99 -4.66
C VAL A 125 -5.58 -3.39 -3.45
N GLY A 126 -6.06 -4.32 -2.62
CA GLY A 126 -5.38 -4.68 -1.37
C GLY A 126 -3.99 -5.25 -1.58
N ILE A 127 -3.81 -6.11 -2.60
CA ILE A 127 -2.50 -6.67 -2.95
C ILE A 127 -1.61 -5.58 -3.53
N ALA A 128 -2.12 -4.72 -4.41
CA ALA A 128 -1.32 -3.63 -4.99
C ALA A 128 -0.82 -2.63 -3.94
N LYS A 129 -1.62 -2.33 -2.91
CA LYS A 129 -1.14 -1.54 -1.77
C LYS A 129 0.06 -2.20 -1.12
N LYS A 130 -0.03 -3.51 -0.88
CA LYS A 130 0.97 -4.24 -0.10
C LYS A 130 2.27 -4.45 -0.87
N GLU A 131 2.19 -4.72 -2.17
CA GLU A 131 3.34 -5.04 -3.02
C GLU A 131 4.11 -3.80 -3.46
N SER A 132 3.41 -2.75 -3.88
CA SER A 132 4.03 -1.62 -4.58
C SER A 132 3.61 -0.26 -4.05
N SER A 133 2.86 -0.23 -2.93
CA SER A 133 2.21 0.99 -2.45
C SER A 133 1.38 1.65 -3.55
N PHE A 134 0.50 0.87 -4.20
CA PHE A 134 -0.33 1.34 -5.32
C PHE A 134 0.46 1.78 -6.56
N GLY A 135 1.59 1.12 -6.83
CA GLY A 135 2.41 1.35 -8.01
C GLY A 135 3.53 2.37 -7.83
N LEU A 136 3.68 2.99 -6.65
CA LEU A 136 4.81 3.89 -6.35
C LEU A 136 6.17 3.19 -6.45
N ALA A 137 6.22 1.90 -6.14
CA ALA A 137 7.40 1.04 -6.29
C ALA A 137 7.24 0.04 -7.44
N SER A 138 6.70 0.49 -8.58
CA SER A 138 6.53 -0.36 -9.77
C SER A 138 7.85 -0.64 -10.49
N PRO A 139 8.04 -1.83 -11.08
CA PRO A 139 9.14 -2.08 -11.99
C PRO A 139 9.06 -1.16 -13.22
N LEU A 140 10.24 -0.82 -13.75
CA LEU A 140 10.41 -0.05 -14.97
C LEU A 140 11.15 -0.89 -16.02
N LYS A 141 10.89 -0.58 -17.28
CA LYS A 141 11.64 -1.10 -18.44
C LYS A 141 11.82 0.03 -19.44
N ASP A 142 13.07 0.30 -19.80
CA ASP A 142 13.46 1.38 -20.72
C ASP A 142 12.92 2.75 -20.26
N GLY A 143 12.97 3.02 -18.95
CA GLY A 143 12.46 4.24 -18.34
C GLY A 143 10.93 4.36 -18.29
N LYS A 144 10.19 3.36 -18.76
CA LYS A 144 8.72 3.35 -18.77
C LYS A 144 8.18 2.37 -17.73
N THR A 145 7.02 2.71 -17.15
CA THR A 145 6.30 1.80 -16.24
C THR A 145 5.98 0.47 -16.90
N CYS A 146 6.00 -0.61 -16.11
CA CYS A 146 5.60 -1.95 -16.50
C CYS A 146 4.17 -2.30 -16.05
N TYR A 147 3.46 -1.36 -15.42
CA TYR A 147 2.08 -1.53 -14.93
C TYR A 147 1.88 -2.74 -14.00
N ASN A 148 2.95 -3.20 -13.33
CA ASN A 148 2.90 -4.40 -12.48
C ASN A 148 2.96 -4.00 -11.01
N TYR A 149 1.77 -3.88 -10.41
CA TYR A 149 1.64 -3.42 -9.03
C TYR A 149 1.50 -4.56 -8.03
N TRP A 150 1.50 -5.82 -8.49
CA TRP A 150 1.19 -7.02 -7.69
C TRP A 150 2.35 -8.02 -7.57
N GLY A 151 3.52 -7.67 -8.09
CA GLY A 151 4.67 -8.59 -8.08
C GLY A 151 4.50 -9.80 -9.00
N TYR A 152 3.64 -9.72 -10.03
CA TYR A 152 3.36 -10.84 -10.92
C TYR A 152 4.61 -11.27 -11.69
N LYS A 153 4.95 -12.57 -11.65
CA LYS A 153 6.20 -13.13 -12.19
C LYS A 153 6.11 -13.69 -13.61
N GLY A 154 4.92 -13.74 -14.21
CA GLY A 154 4.77 -14.15 -15.61
C GLY A 154 5.39 -13.15 -16.59
N ALA A 155 5.32 -13.44 -17.89
CA ALA A 155 5.67 -12.46 -18.92
C ALA A 155 4.42 -11.63 -19.29
N GLY A 156 4.60 -10.32 -19.50
CA GLY A 156 3.62 -9.46 -20.17
C GLY A 156 3.97 -9.28 -21.65
N GLN A 157 3.21 -8.46 -22.37
CA GLN A 157 3.46 -8.15 -23.79
C GLN A 157 4.82 -7.50 -24.02
N ARG A 158 5.37 -6.77 -23.04
CA ARG A 158 6.74 -6.22 -23.08
C ARG A 158 7.76 -7.17 -22.46
N GLY A 159 7.42 -8.44 -22.27
CA GLY A 159 8.25 -9.45 -21.62
C GLY A 159 8.34 -9.24 -20.12
N THR A 160 9.56 -9.21 -19.60
CA THR A 160 9.84 -8.93 -18.19
C THR A 160 10.66 -7.65 -18.01
N GLY A 161 10.50 -7.01 -16.85
CA GLY A 161 11.26 -5.85 -16.37
C GLY A 161 11.57 -6.04 -14.89
N MET A 162 12.84 -5.90 -14.50
CA MET A 162 13.32 -6.12 -13.12
C MET A 162 12.89 -7.47 -12.50
N GLY A 163 12.74 -8.52 -13.31
CA GLY A 163 12.32 -9.85 -12.84
C GLY A 163 10.81 -9.99 -12.55
N TYR A 164 9.99 -9.08 -13.06
CA TYR A 164 8.54 -9.10 -13.01
C TYR A 164 7.95 -8.96 -14.42
N ALA A 165 6.67 -9.30 -14.59
CA ALA A 165 5.97 -9.04 -15.85
C ALA A 165 6.05 -7.56 -16.19
N CYS A 166 6.32 -7.26 -17.47
CA CYS A 166 6.20 -5.92 -18.00
C CYS A 166 5.02 -5.87 -18.96
N PHE A 167 3.90 -5.34 -18.47
CA PHE A 167 2.71 -5.13 -19.27
C PHE A 167 2.87 -3.87 -20.13
N ALA A 168 2.26 -3.89 -21.31
CA ALA A 168 2.21 -2.77 -22.24
C ALA A 168 1.20 -1.71 -21.81
N SER A 169 0.16 -2.08 -21.06
CA SER A 169 -0.90 -1.16 -20.63
C SER A 169 -1.51 -1.53 -19.28
N ALA A 170 -2.21 -0.56 -18.69
CA ALA A 170 -3.09 -0.75 -17.53
C ALA A 170 -4.14 -1.85 -17.78
N GLU A 171 -4.78 -1.84 -18.96
CA GLU A 171 -5.79 -2.82 -19.34
C GLU A 171 -5.21 -4.24 -19.40
N GLU A 172 -4.03 -4.43 -19.98
CA GLU A 172 -3.37 -5.73 -20.02
C GLU A 172 -3.07 -6.23 -18.60
N ALA A 173 -2.52 -5.35 -17.74
CA ALA A 173 -2.19 -5.69 -16.37
C ALA A 173 -3.43 -6.17 -15.60
N ILE A 174 -4.54 -5.42 -15.69
CA ILE A 174 -5.81 -5.79 -15.05
C ILE A 174 -6.43 -7.02 -15.70
N LYS A 175 -6.24 -7.22 -17.00
CA LYS A 175 -6.65 -8.47 -17.64
C LYS A 175 -5.92 -9.65 -17.02
N VAL A 176 -4.59 -9.68 -17.11
CA VAL A 176 -3.77 -10.84 -16.71
C VAL A 176 -3.87 -11.10 -15.20
N VAL A 177 -3.69 -10.05 -14.38
CA VAL A 177 -3.69 -10.21 -12.92
C VAL A 177 -5.12 -10.41 -12.40
N GLY A 178 -6.09 -9.67 -12.94
CA GLY A 178 -7.50 -9.81 -12.57
C GLY A 178 -8.02 -11.21 -12.87
N ASP A 179 -7.75 -11.75 -14.07
CA ASP A 179 -8.17 -13.11 -14.45
C ASP A 179 -7.54 -14.16 -13.52
N ARG A 180 -6.28 -13.96 -13.11
CA ARG A 180 -5.63 -14.84 -12.13
C ARG A 180 -6.30 -14.78 -10.76
N ILE A 181 -6.60 -13.58 -10.26
CA ILE A 181 -7.27 -13.38 -8.97
C ILE A 181 -8.68 -13.98 -9.00
N GLU A 182 -9.42 -13.78 -10.08
CA GLU A 182 -10.76 -14.35 -10.28
C GLU A 182 -10.74 -15.89 -10.19
N VAL A 183 -9.78 -16.54 -10.84
CA VAL A 183 -9.57 -17.99 -10.69
C VAL A 183 -9.33 -18.39 -9.23
N LEU A 184 -8.60 -17.59 -8.45
CA LEU A 184 -8.36 -17.87 -7.03
C LEU A 184 -9.62 -17.68 -6.19
N VAL A 185 -10.38 -16.60 -6.42
CA VAL A 185 -11.67 -16.34 -5.77
C VAL A 185 -12.63 -17.50 -6.02
N ASN A 186 -12.76 -17.95 -7.27
CA ASN A 186 -13.59 -19.09 -7.67
C ASN A 186 -13.12 -20.42 -7.09
N LYS A 187 -11.86 -20.53 -6.68
CA LYS A 187 -11.30 -21.67 -5.91
C LYS A 187 -11.41 -21.47 -4.40
N ASN A 188 -12.38 -20.68 -3.95
CA ASN A 188 -12.64 -20.37 -2.55
C ASN A 188 -11.48 -19.65 -1.84
N ARG A 189 -10.55 -19.01 -2.55
CA ARG A 189 -9.56 -18.10 -1.93
C ARG A 189 -10.15 -16.70 -1.82
N ASN A 190 -11.38 -16.62 -1.31
CA ASN A 190 -12.23 -15.44 -1.30
C ASN A 190 -12.21 -14.68 0.04
N THR A 191 -11.23 -14.98 0.91
CA THR A 191 -10.94 -14.22 2.12
C THR A 191 -9.50 -13.70 2.08
N PRO A 192 -9.18 -12.56 2.71
CA PRO A 192 -7.82 -12.01 2.76
C PRO A 192 -6.75 -13.01 3.17
N ALA A 193 -6.98 -13.79 4.23
CA ALA A 193 -6.03 -14.79 4.70
C ALA A 193 -5.76 -15.88 3.64
N ARG A 194 -6.82 -16.45 3.05
CA ARG A 194 -6.69 -17.52 2.05
C ARG A 194 -6.10 -17.01 0.73
N MET A 195 -6.40 -15.77 0.36
CA MET A 195 -5.80 -15.13 -0.81
C MET A 195 -4.30 -14.95 -0.60
N VAL A 196 -3.89 -14.40 0.54
CA VAL A 196 -2.47 -14.18 0.87
C VAL A 196 -1.68 -15.50 0.90
N ASP A 197 -2.23 -16.57 1.50
CA ASP A 197 -1.61 -17.90 1.48
C ASP A 197 -1.18 -18.34 0.06
N THR A 198 -2.01 -18.01 -0.93
CA THR A 198 -1.79 -18.45 -2.31
C THR A 198 -0.98 -17.42 -3.11
N TRP A 199 -1.32 -16.14 -3.02
CA TRP A 199 -0.67 -15.09 -3.80
C TRP A 199 0.78 -14.86 -3.36
N LYS A 200 0.99 -14.70 -2.05
CA LYS A 200 2.31 -14.41 -1.48
C LYS A 200 3.15 -15.68 -1.31
N CYS A 201 2.55 -16.75 -0.78
CA CYS A 201 3.29 -17.94 -0.34
C CYS A 201 3.07 -19.18 -1.23
N GLY A 202 2.26 -19.07 -2.29
CA GLY A 202 1.97 -20.16 -3.21
C GLY A 202 0.95 -21.19 -2.70
N THR A 203 1.10 -21.68 -1.47
CA THR A 203 0.19 -22.70 -0.88
C THR A 203 -0.23 -22.38 0.54
N SER A 204 0.70 -21.96 1.39
CA SER A 204 0.44 -21.57 2.78
C SER A 204 1.55 -20.67 3.30
N CYS A 205 1.19 -19.68 4.10
CA CYS A 205 2.13 -18.80 4.78
C CYS A 205 2.49 -19.26 6.21
N LYS A 206 2.26 -20.54 6.56
CA LYS A 206 2.60 -21.06 7.90
C LYS A 206 4.09 -20.88 8.20
N GLY A 207 4.41 -20.12 9.25
CA GLY A 207 5.79 -19.83 9.66
C GLY A 207 6.43 -18.63 8.97
N ASP A 208 5.73 -17.93 8.06
CA ASP A 208 6.21 -16.67 7.46
C ASP A 208 5.88 -15.49 8.41
N PRO A 209 6.88 -14.84 9.03
CA PRO A 209 6.66 -13.73 9.95
C PRO A 209 6.11 -12.46 9.26
N GLY A 210 6.25 -12.33 7.94
CA GLY A 210 5.72 -11.22 7.15
C GLY A 210 4.26 -11.40 6.71
N ALA A 211 3.71 -12.62 6.79
CA ALA A 211 2.36 -12.90 6.35
C ALA A 211 1.26 -12.19 7.15
N PRO A 212 1.33 -12.03 8.49
CA PRO A 212 0.32 -11.30 9.25
C PRO A 212 0.14 -9.85 8.77
N SER A 213 1.25 -9.15 8.47
CA SER A 213 1.19 -7.78 7.94
C SER A 213 0.52 -7.72 6.56
N TRP A 214 0.80 -8.72 5.72
CA TRP A 214 0.15 -8.89 4.43
C TRP A 214 -1.36 -9.09 4.54
N VAL A 215 -1.79 -10.04 5.38
CA VAL A 215 -3.21 -10.31 5.62
C VAL A 215 -3.91 -9.06 6.16
N SER A 216 -3.29 -8.35 7.10
CA SER A 216 -3.83 -7.11 7.67
C SER A 216 -4.04 -6.03 6.61
N THR A 217 -3.04 -5.76 5.76
CA THR A 217 -3.19 -4.77 4.67
C THR A 217 -4.27 -5.21 3.68
N VAL A 218 -4.24 -6.45 3.19
CA VAL A 218 -5.24 -6.94 2.22
C VAL A 218 -6.65 -6.90 2.83
N ALA A 219 -6.81 -7.29 4.10
CA ALA A 219 -8.10 -7.26 4.78
C ALA A 219 -8.65 -5.84 4.97
N LEU A 220 -7.78 -4.87 5.27
CA LEU A 220 -8.18 -3.46 5.41
C LEU A 220 -8.86 -2.95 4.14
N TYR A 221 -8.26 -3.16 2.98
CA TYR A 221 -8.83 -2.69 1.72
C TYR A 221 -9.99 -3.57 1.25
N PHE A 222 -9.95 -4.86 1.54
CA PHE A 222 -11.07 -5.74 1.24
C PHE A 222 -12.35 -5.31 1.96
N ASN A 223 -12.26 -4.99 3.25
CA ASN A 223 -13.39 -4.55 4.05
C ASN A 223 -13.86 -3.13 3.69
N LYS A 224 -13.01 -2.28 3.10
CA LYS A 224 -13.42 -0.97 2.59
C LYS A 224 -14.24 -1.06 1.30
N ILE A 225 -14.09 -2.15 0.55
CA ILE A 225 -14.70 -2.30 -0.78
C ILE A 225 -15.90 -3.23 -0.74
N VAL A 226 -15.82 -4.33 0.02
CA VAL A 226 -16.86 -5.39 0.08
C VAL A 226 -17.71 -5.30 1.36
N GLY A 227 -17.26 -4.52 2.35
CA GLY A 227 -17.74 -4.55 3.74
C GLY A 227 -18.96 -3.69 4.03
#